data_AF-A0A239QQS2-F1
#
_entry.id   AF-A0A239QQS2-F1
#
_cell.length_a   1.000
_cell.length_b   1.000
_cell.length_c   1.000
_cell.angle_alpha   90.00
_cell.angle_beta   90.00
_cell.angle_gamma   90.00
#
_symmetry.space_group_name_H-M   'P 1'
#
loop_
_entity.id
_entity.type
_entity.pdbx_description
1 polymer ?
#
loop_
_entity_poly.entity_id
_entity_poly.type
_entity_poly.pdbx_seq_one_letter_code
_entity_poly.pdbx_strand_id
1 'polypeptide(L)' 'MSRPDRETMLALMAAAGKPVTHTETGIVTRLDGTPVGLTTIESEGTLHFSPELYGWTEEELNNTTEEGNHQ' A
#
# COMPACT_ATOMS: atom_id res chain seq x y z
N MET A 1 -11.06 -15.30 0.28
CA MET A 1 -9.73 -14.87 -0.20
C MET A 1 -8.68 -15.70 0.53
N SER A 2 -7.64 -16.17 -0.16
CA SER A 2 -6.54 -16.89 0.48
C SER A 2 -5.73 -15.94 1.36
N ARG A 3 -5.35 -16.38 2.56
CA ARG A 3 -4.43 -15.64 3.44
C ARG A 3 -3.10 -15.43 2.68
N PRO A 4 -2.60 -14.19 2.52
CA PRO A 4 -1.29 -13.94 1.95
C PRO A 4 -0.20 -14.62 2.77
N ASP A 5 0.91 -15.01 2.13
CA ASP A 5 2.06 -15.55 2.83
C ASP A 5 2.75 -14.49 3.72
N ARG A 6 3.62 -14.95 4.63
CA ARG A 6 4.30 -14.09 5.61
C ARG A 6 5.23 -13.07 4.93
N GLU A 7 5.95 -13.46 3.88
CA GLU A 7 6.91 -12.58 3.22
C GLU A 7 6.21 -11.41 2.52
N THR A 8 5.10 -11.69 1.84
CA THR A 8 4.22 -10.68 1.24
C THR A 8 3.74 -9.68 2.30
N MET A 9 3.30 -10.17 3.47
CA MET A 9 2.84 -9.30 4.55
C MET A 9 3.95 -8.42 5.13
N LEU A 10 5.15 -8.97 5.34
CA LEU A 10 6.30 -8.21 5.81
C LEU A 10 6.72 -7.14 4.80
N ALA A 11 6.70 -7.45 3.51
CA ALA A 11 6.99 -6.48 2.45
C ALA A 11 5.97 -5.32 2.46
N LEU A 12 4.68 -5.63 2.65
CA LEU A 12 3.63 -4.63 2.76
C LEU A 12 3.79 -3.75 4.01
N MET A 13 4.12 -4.33 5.17
CA MET A 13 4.42 -3.54 6.38
C MET A 13 5.66 -2.67 6.22
N ALA A 14 6.71 -3.16 5.55
CA ALA A 14 7.92 -2.39 5.28
C ALA A 14 7.69 -1.27 4.24
N ALA A 15 6.63 -1.37 3.43
CA ALA A 15 6.17 -0.32 2.54
C ALA A 15 5.21 0.66 3.23
N ALA A 16 4.48 0.20 4.26
CA ALA A 16 3.63 1.05 5.07
C ALA A 16 4.46 2.13 5.79
N GLY A 17 3.86 3.31 5.98
CA GLY A 17 4.58 4.45 6.56
C GLY A 17 5.52 5.18 5.59
N LYS A 18 5.81 4.64 4.40
CA LYS A 18 6.58 5.35 3.37
C LYS A 18 5.70 6.36 2.63
N PRO A 19 6.27 7.53 2.27
CA PRO A 19 5.55 8.49 1.44
C PRO A 19 5.31 7.89 0.06
N VAL A 20 4.09 8.05 -0.43
CA VAL A 20 3.68 7.70 -1.79
C VAL A 20 3.14 8.94 -2.48
N THR A 21 3.46 9.07 -3.77
CA THR A 21 2.88 10.10 -4.63
C THR A 21 1.63 9.53 -5.29
N HIS A 22 0.49 10.13 -5.01
CA HIS A 22 -0.75 9.88 -5.73
C HIS A 22 -0.88 10.91 -6.84
N THR A 23 -1.07 10.42 -8.07
CA THR A 23 -1.25 11.25 -9.26
C THR A 23 -2.66 11.03 -9.80
N GLU A 24 -3.50 12.05 -9.72
CA GLU A 24 -4.83 12.04 -10.34
C GLU A 24 -4.78 12.83 -11.65
N THR A 25 -5.27 12.22 -12.74
CA THR A 25 -5.39 12.90 -14.05
C THR A 25 -6.86 13.07 -14.39
N GLY A 26 -7.28 14.33 -14.59
CA GLY A 26 -8.64 14.71 -14.94
C GLY A 26 -8.72 15.40 -16.30
N ILE A 27 -9.90 15.37 -16.92
CA ILE A 27 -10.19 16.14 -18.13
C ILE A 27 -10.81 17.47 -17.71
N VAL A 28 -10.23 18.57 -18.18
CA VAL A 28 -10.82 19.90 -18.01
C VAL A 28 -11.84 20.11 -19.12
N THR A 29 -13.08 20.38 -18.74
CA THR A 29 -14.17 20.67 -19.67
C THR A 29 -14.66 22.11 -19.52
N ARG A 30 -15.10 22.70 -20.64
CA ARG A 30 -15.85 23.97 -20.62
C ARG A 30 -17.28 23.72 -20.12
N LEU A 31 -17.98 24.81 -19.83
CA LEU A 31 -19.41 24.80 -19.45
C LEU A 31 -20.32 24.10 -20.48
N ASP A 32 -19.89 24.03 -21.75
CA ASP A 32 -20.60 23.32 -22.83
C ASP A 32 -20.25 21.82 -22.92
N GLY A 33 -19.40 21.31 -22.03
CA GLY A 33 -18.94 19.92 -22.00
C GLY A 33 -17.76 19.61 -22.93
N THR A 34 -17.26 20.58 -23.70
CA THR A 34 -16.11 20.35 -24.60
C THR A 34 -14.83 20.14 -23.80
N PRO A 35 -14.07 19.05 -24.01
CA PRO A 35 -12.78 18.86 -23.38
C PRO A 35 -11.76 19.86 -23.96
N VAL A 36 -11.07 20.58 -23.09
CA VAL A 36 -10.08 21.60 -23.48
C VAL A 36 -8.67 21.28 -23.05
N GLY A 37 -8.49 20.22 -22.25
CA GLY A 37 -7.17 19.77 -21.84
C GLY A 37 -7.25 18.73 -20.75
N LEU A 38 -6.06 18.38 -20.25
CA LEU A 38 -5.88 17.54 -19.08
C LEU A 38 -5.38 18.39 -17.92
N THR A 39 -5.73 17.98 -16.71
CA THR A 39 -5.13 18.47 -15.48
C THR A 39 -4.55 17.28 -14.73
N THR A 40 -3.42 17.51 -14.07
CA THR A 40 -2.77 16.53 -13.22
C THR A 40 -2.62 17.13 -11.84
N ILE A 41 -3.09 16.42 -10.83
CA ILE A 41 -2.95 16.79 -9.42
C ILE A 41 -2.05 15.74 -8.77
N GLU A 42 -0.95 16.19 -8.19
CA GLU A 42 -0.07 15.36 -7.39
C GLU A 42 -0.29 15.65 -5.91
N SER A 43 -0.47 14.60 -5.12
CA SER A 43 -0.59 14.70 -3.68
C SER A 43 0.28 13.64 -3.02
N GLU A 44 0.97 14.02 -1.96
CA GLU A 44 1.72 13.09 -1.12
C GLU A 44 0.79 12.47 -0.07
N GLY A 45 0.93 11.17 0.14
CA GLY A 45 0.22 10.44 1.18
C GLY A 45 1.11 9.39 1.80
N THR A 46 0.58 8.71 2.81
CA THR A 46 1.26 7.59 3.46
C THR A 46 0.38 6.37 3.37
N LEU A 47 0.95 5.23 2.93
CA LEU A 47 0.24 3.97 2.96
C LEU A 47 0.07 3.52 4.41
N HIS A 48 -1.18 3.44 4.85
CA HIS A 48 -1.54 2.77 6.09
C HIS A 48 -1.93 1.33 5.79
N PHE A 49 -1.28 0.40 6.49
CA PHE A 49 -1.51 -1.02 6.33
C PHE A 49 -1.83 -1.65 7.69
N SER A 50 -2.85 -2.51 7.73
CA SER A 50 -3.28 -3.22 8.94
C SER A 50 -3.28 -4.73 8.65
N PRO A 51 -2.31 -5.50 9.18
CA PRO A 51 -2.17 -6.92 8.89
C PRO A 51 -3.37 -7.77 9.33
N GLU A 52 -4.10 -7.30 10.35
CA GLU A 52 -5.32 -7.93 10.88
C GLU A 52 -6.41 -8.11 9.82
N LEU A 53 -6.49 -7.19 8.84
CA LEU A 53 -7.44 -7.28 7.73
C LEU A 53 -7.18 -8.50 6.81
N TYR A 54 -5.98 -9.05 6.87
CA TYR A 54 -5.55 -10.22 6.11
C TYR A 54 -5.44 -11.47 6.98
N GLY A 55 -5.94 -11.43 8.23
CA GLY A 55 -5.88 -12.55 9.16
C GLY A 55 -4.50 -12.81 9.74
N TRP A 56 -3.64 -11.79 9.81
CA TRP A 56 -2.34 -11.83 10.47
C TRP A 56 -2.36 -11.02 11.76
N THR A 57 -1.83 -11.60 12.83
CA THR A 57 -1.51 -10.88 14.06
C THR A 57 -0.09 -10.31 13.99
N GLU A 58 0.19 -9.25 14.76
CA GLU A 58 1.56 -8.73 14.89
C GLU A 58 2.52 -9.80 15.45
N GLU A 59 2.07 -10.67 16.35
CA GLU A 59 2.88 -11.75 16.92
C GLU A 59 3.33 -12.76 15.85
N GLU A 60 2.42 -13.20 14.97
CA GLU A 60 2.75 -14.12 13.87
C GLU A 60 3.74 -13.50 12.85
N LEU A 61 3.68 -12.18 12.65
CA LEU A 61 4.59 -11.46 11.75
C LEU A 61 5.95 -11.19 12.41
N ASN A 62 5.95 -10.91 13.71
CA ASN A 62 7.16 -10.58 14.48
C ASN A 62 7.91 -11.82 14.97
N ASN A 63 7.30 -13.01 14.97
CA ASN A 63 8.01 -14.23 15.31
C ASN A 63 9.04 -14.54 14.20
N THR A 64 10.30 -14.18 14.45
CA THR A 64 11.44 -14.74 13.74
C THR A 64 11.65 -16.12 14.34
N THR A 65 11.26 -17.16 13.61
CA THR A 65 11.79 -18.48 13.95
C THR A 65 13.31 -18.38 13.82
N GLU A 66 14.03 -18.27 14.94
CA GLU A 66 15.40 -18.77 15.08
C GLU A 66 15.33 -20.31 14.96
N GLU A 67 14.81 -20.82 13.85
CA GLU A 67 14.93 -22.23 13.49
C GLU A 67 16.03 -22.34 12.46
N GLY A 68 17.26 -22.37 12.97
CA GLY A 68 18.43 -22.77 12.21
C GLY A 68 19.70 -22.03 12.58
N ASN A 69 20.29 -22.33 13.74
CA ASN A 69 21.65 -22.90 13.82
C ASN A 69 22.06 -23.16 15.30
N HIS A 70 21.55 -24.23 15.89
CA HIS A 70 22.13 -24.81 17.11
C HIS A 70 22.25 -26.32 16.90
N GLN A 71 23.32 -26.74 16.22
CA GLN A 71 24.10 -27.96 16.48
C GLN A 71 25.30 -28.07 15.55
#